data_AF-A0A353M868-F1
#
_entry.id   AF-A0A353M868-F1
#
_cell.length_a   1.000
_cell.length_b   1.000
_cell.length_c   1.000
_cell.angle_alpha   90.00
_cell.angle_beta   90.00
_cell.angle_gamma   90.00
#
_symmetry.space_group_name_H-M   'P 1'
#
loop_
_entity.id
_entity.type
_entity.pdbx_description
1 polymer ?
#
loop_
_entity_poly.entity_id
_entity_poly.type
_entity_poly.pdbx_seq_one_letter_code
_entity_poly.pdbx_strand_id
1 'polypeptide(L)'
;MVQTAADLQQLRGVGSILAKRLFDAGFDSFDKIAQAGEEGLKRVRGISPRAVGSILEQANELARSAQSGHPGRQEAMKEHLAEVREKMHSLALSARDRFQQDLAGKSGKKLSSDLIRIEDALLQMDGVGRKRFKRAGKALIKAEKRVTGLEDASLKKVRKGVKRARKAVLKGLK
;
A
#
# COMPACT_ATOMS: atom_id res chain seq x y z
N MET A 1 -5.18 -12.70 -4.26
CA MET A 1 -3.97 -12.74 -3.41
C MET A 1 -3.84 -14.17 -2.90
N VAL A 2 -2.68 -14.80 -3.04
CA VAL A 2 -2.41 -16.15 -2.50
C VAL A 2 -2.20 -16.00 -1.00
N GLN A 3 -3.03 -16.67 -0.20
CA GLN A 3 -2.89 -16.68 1.26
C GLN A 3 -2.00 -17.84 1.68
N THR A 4 -1.26 -17.70 2.77
CA THR A 4 -0.43 -18.80 3.28
C THR A 4 -1.29 -19.81 4.05
N ALA A 5 -0.83 -21.05 4.18
CA ALA A 5 -1.51 -22.06 5.01
C ALA A 5 -1.66 -21.62 6.49
N ALA A 6 -0.95 -20.59 6.95
CA ALA A 6 -1.16 -20.00 8.26
C ALA A 6 -2.38 -19.06 8.31
N ASP A 7 -2.68 -18.35 7.21
CA ASP A 7 -3.82 -17.43 7.13
C ASP A 7 -5.15 -18.19 7.11
N LEU A 8 -5.18 -19.39 6.51
CA LEU A 8 -6.35 -20.28 6.52
C LEU A 8 -6.72 -20.79 7.92
N GLN A 9 -5.81 -20.70 8.90
CA GLN A 9 -6.09 -21.08 10.30
C GLN A 9 -7.00 -20.08 11.03
N GLN A 10 -7.29 -18.92 10.41
CA GLN A 10 -8.25 -17.96 10.96
C GLN A 10 -9.69 -18.50 10.96
N LEU A 11 -9.98 -19.51 10.14
CA LEU A 11 -11.26 -20.20 10.09
C LEU A 11 -11.39 -21.12 11.32
N ARG A 12 -12.41 -20.90 12.15
CA ARG A 12 -12.68 -21.74 13.32
C ARG A 12 -13.00 -23.15 12.85
N GLY A 13 -12.23 -24.13 13.32
CA GLY A 13 -12.31 -25.52 12.89
C GLY A 13 -11.27 -25.91 11.84
N VAL A 14 -10.46 -24.97 11.34
CA VAL A 14 -9.33 -25.25 10.44
C VAL A 14 -8.02 -25.21 11.22
N GLY A 15 -7.54 -26.39 11.61
CA GLY A 15 -6.22 -26.55 12.20
C GLY A 15 -5.08 -26.50 11.17
N SER A 16 -3.84 -26.48 11.65
CA SER A 16 -2.63 -26.41 10.82
C SER A 16 -2.53 -27.52 9.76
N ILE A 17 -2.99 -28.73 10.08
CA ILE A 17 -3.00 -29.87 9.16
C ILE A 17 -4.07 -29.69 8.08
N LEU A 18 -5.26 -29.22 8.45
CA LEU A 18 -6.35 -29.02 7.50
C LEU A 18 -6.06 -27.85 6.56
N ALA A 19 -5.45 -26.78 7.09
CA ALA A 19 -5.02 -25.65 6.29
C ALA A 19 -4.00 -26.03 5.21
N LYS A 20 -3.03 -26.90 5.54
CA LYS A 20 -2.09 -27.46 4.55
C LYS A 20 -2.83 -28.27 3.48
N ARG A 21 -3.75 -29.15 3.87
CA ARG A 21 -4.53 -29.96 2.92
C ARG A 21 -5.43 -29.12 2.01
N LEU A 22 -6.01 -28.04 2.53
CA LEU A 22 -6.77 -27.09 1.74
C LEU A 22 -5.88 -26.39 0.71
N PHE A 23 -4.69 -25.97 1.14
CA PHE A 23 -3.70 -25.35 0.27
C PHE A 23 -3.21 -26.33 -0.83
N ASP A 24 -2.89 -27.57 -0.46
CA ASP A 24 -2.47 -28.63 -1.37
C ASP A 24 -3.58 -29.02 -2.36
N ALA A 25 -4.85 -28.91 -1.96
CA ALA A 25 -6.02 -29.09 -2.81
C ALA A 25 -6.31 -27.89 -3.73
N GLY A 26 -5.48 -26.83 -3.69
CA GLY A 26 -5.60 -25.64 -4.52
C GLY A 26 -6.51 -24.55 -3.96
N PHE A 27 -7.03 -24.72 -2.74
CA PHE A 27 -7.82 -23.72 -2.02
C PHE A 27 -6.90 -22.75 -1.26
N ASP A 28 -6.15 -21.96 -2.02
CA ASP A 28 -5.14 -21.01 -1.54
C ASP A 28 -5.70 -19.64 -1.11
N SER A 29 -7.03 -19.45 -1.12
CA SER A 29 -7.69 -18.20 -0.73
C SER A 29 -9.11 -18.42 -0.21
N PHE A 30 -9.59 -17.55 0.69
CA PHE A 30 -10.98 -17.53 1.16
C PHE A 30 -11.99 -17.43 0.01
N ASP A 31 -11.67 -16.67 -1.06
CA ASP A 31 -12.53 -16.59 -2.25
C ASP A 31 -12.66 -17.93 -2.97
N LYS A 32 -11.57 -18.68 -3.11
CA LYS A 32 -11.60 -20.01 -3.74
C LYS A 32 -12.36 -21.02 -2.89
N ILE A 33 -12.25 -20.90 -1.56
CA ILE A 33 -13.02 -21.72 -0.61
C ILE A 33 -14.51 -21.41 -0.74
N ALA A 34 -14.88 -20.13 -0.78
CA ALA A 34 -16.27 -19.70 -0.95
C ALA A 34 -16.86 -20.14 -2.31
N GLN A 35 -16.08 -20.05 -3.39
CA GLN A 35 -16.50 -20.48 -4.74
C GLN A 35 -16.61 -22.00 -4.89
N ALA A 36 -15.76 -22.76 -4.20
CA ALA A 36 -15.81 -24.22 -4.22
C ALA A 36 -17.10 -24.79 -3.59
N GLY A 37 -17.76 -23.99 -2.75
CA GLY A 37 -19.01 -24.36 -2.10
C GLY A 37 -18.89 -25.59 -1.19
N GLU A 38 -20.04 -26.12 -0.78
CA GLU A 38 -20.06 -27.27 0.13
C GLU A 38 -19.46 -28.52 -0.49
N GLU A 39 -19.69 -28.73 -1.78
CA GLU A 39 -19.25 -29.93 -2.48
C GLU A 39 -17.72 -29.97 -2.63
N GLY A 40 -17.09 -28.83 -2.90
CA GLY A 40 -15.63 -28.74 -3.00
C GLY A 40 -14.94 -28.98 -1.67
N LEU A 41 -15.49 -28.46 -0.57
CA LEU A 41 -14.96 -28.67 0.77
C LEU A 41 -15.19 -30.10 1.29
N LYS A 42 -16.32 -30.73 0.97
CA LYS A 42 -16.60 -32.14 1.33
C LYS A 42 -15.61 -33.12 0.69
N ARG A 43 -15.00 -32.76 -0.45
CA ARG A 43 -13.96 -33.58 -1.12
C ARG A 43 -12.60 -33.52 -0.40
N VAL A 44 -12.38 -32.56 0.49
CA VAL A 44 -11.11 -32.42 1.22
C VAL A 44 -11.07 -33.34 2.43
N ARG A 45 -10.06 -34.21 2.47
CA ARG A 45 -9.91 -35.23 3.51
C ARG A 45 -9.68 -34.59 4.89
N GLY A 46 -10.63 -34.81 5.81
CA GLY A 46 -10.56 -34.35 7.20
C GLY A 46 -11.49 -33.18 7.53
N ILE A 47 -12.35 -32.75 6.60
CA ILE A 47 -13.42 -31.80 6.90
C ILE A 47 -14.63 -32.54 7.43
N SER A 48 -15.13 -32.10 8.59
CA SER A 48 -16.40 -32.60 9.13
C SER A 48 -17.57 -32.00 8.33
N PRO A 49 -18.52 -32.81 7.82
CA PRO A 49 -19.69 -32.32 7.08
C PRO A 49 -20.51 -31.27 7.85
N ARG A 50 -20.52 -31.35 9.19
CA ARG A 50 -21.20 -30.38 10.07
C ARG A 50 -20.46 -29.04 10.15
N ALA A 51 -19.14 -29.03 9.95
CA ALA A 51 -18.32 -27.83 9.99
C ALA A 51 -18.27 -27.10 8.65
N VAL A 52 -18.62 -27.76 7.54
CA VAL A 52 -18.56 -27.19 6.17
C VAL A 52 -19.35 -25.89 6.07
N GLY A 53 -20.60 -25.89 6.55
CA GLY A 53 -21.47 -24.71 6.48
C GLY A 53 -20.89 -23.51 7.24
N SER A 54 -20.40 -23.74 8.47
CA SER A 54 -19.79 -22.68 9.27
C SER A 54 -18.45 -22.19 8.69
N ILE A 55 -17.65 -23.10 8.11
CA ILE A 55 -16.39 -22.73 7.45
C ILE A 55 -16.68 -21.90 6.19
N LEU A 56 -17.71 -22.24 5.42
CA LEU A 56 -18.11 -21.48 4.24
C LEU A 56 -18.65 -20.11 4.58
N GLU A 57 -19.46 -20.01 5.63
CA GLU A 57 -19.98 -18.74 6.11
C GLU A 57 -18.84 -17.84 6.56
N GLN A 58 -17.93 -18.37 7.38
CA GLN A 58 -16.73 -17.66 7.81
C GLN A 58 -15.80 -17.32 6.63
N ALA A 59 -15.65 -18.21 5.65
CA ALA A 59 -14.85 -17.94 4.44
C ALA A 59 -15.50 -16.86 3.58
N ASN A 60 -16.83 -16.81 3.48
CA ASN A 60 -17.57 -15.74 2.82
C ASN A 60 -17.44 -14.41 3.57
N GLU A 61 -17.55 -14.42 4.89
CA GLU A 61 -17.33 -13.22 5.71
C GLU A 61 -15.89 -12.75 5.64
N LEU A 62 -14.91 -13.66 5.63
CA LEU A 62 -13.49 -13.34 5.49
C LEU A 62 -13.15 -12.92 4.07
N ALA A 63 -13.79 -13.47 3.04
CA ALA A 63 -13.67 -13.01 1.67
C ALA A 63 -14.28 -11.61 1.51
N ARG A 64 -15.48 -11.36 2.04
CA ARG A 64 -16.13 -10.04 2.04
C ARG A 64 -15.38 -9.03 2.90
N SER A 65 -14.80 -9.42 4.03
CA SER A 65 -13.98 -8.56 4.87
C SER A 65 -12.59 -8.30 4.29
N ALA A 66 -12.01 -9.30 3.60
CA ALA A 66 -10.81 -9.14 2.81
C ALA A 66 -11.06 -8.24 1.60
N GLN A 67 -12.22 -8.33 0.94
CA GLN A 67 -12.63 -7.44 -0.15
C GLN A 67 -13.02 -6.04 0.34
N SER A 68 -13.57 -5.89 1.55
CA SER A 68 -13.78 -4.59 2.21
C SER A 68 -12.52 -4.01 2.88
N GLY A 69 -11.37 -4.66 2.69
CA GLY A 69 -10.12 -3.95 2.46
C GLY A 69 -10.19 -3.19 1.14
N HIS A 70 -11.05 -2.17 1.09
CA HIS A 70 -11.55 -1.46 -0.09
C HIS A 70 -10.53 -1.43 -1.25
N PRO A 71 -10.83 -2.04 -2.42
CA PRO A 71 -10.12 -1.72 -3.66
C PRO A 71 -10.10 -0.21 -3.88
N GLY A 72 -11.21 0.48 -3.60
CA GLY A 72 -11.28 1.95 -3.62
C GLY A 72 -10.33 2.68 -2.67
N ARG A 73 -9.87 2.07 -1.56
CA ARG A 73 -8.86 2.69 -0.68
C ARG A 73 -7.45 2.46 -1.21
N GLN A 74 -7.21 1.32 -1.88
CA GLN A 74 -5.97 1.07 -2.62
C GLN A 74 -5.86 1.99 -3.84
N GLU A 75 -6.93 2.11 -4.62
CA GLU A 75 -7.05 3.08 -5.71
C GLU A 75 -6.94 4.52 -5.24
N ALA A 76 -7.71 4.95 -4.23
CA ALA A 76 -7.63 6.33 -3.73
C ALA A 76 -6.22 6.71 -3.23
N MET A 77 -5.47 5.74 -2.72
CA MET A 77 -4.07 5.99 -2.34
C MET A 77 -3.16 6.06 -3.55
N LYS A 78 -3.35 5.21 -4.56
CA LYS A 78 -2.60 5.27 -5.81
C LYS A 78 -2.85 6.58 -6.52
N GLU A 79 -4.11 7.02 -6.57
CA GLU A 79 -4.54 8.31 -7.06
C GLU A 79 -3.87 9.44 -6.27
N HIS A 80 -3.96 9.41 -4.94
CA HIS A 80 -3.29 10.42 -4.10
C HIS A 80 -1.76 10.40 -4.23
N LEU A 81 -1.16 9.23 -4.44
CA LEU A 81 0.27 9.10 -4.71
C LEU A 81 0.62 9.73 -6.06
N ALA A 82 -0.22 9.54 -7.08
CA ALA A 82 -0.08 10.18 -8.38
C ALA A 82 -0.19 11.72 -8.27
N GLU A 83 -1.17 12.23 -7.53
CA GLU A 83 -1.31 13.67 -7.26
C GLU A 83 -0.07 14.26 -6.57
N VAL A 84 0.44 13.59 -5.54
CA VAL A 84 1.64 14.04 -4.83
C VAL A 84 2.87 14.02 -5.75
N ARG A 85 2.98 13.02 -6.64
CA ARG A 85 4.05 12.96 -7.65
C ARG A 85 3.97 14.12 -8.63
N GLU A 86 2.79 14.38 -9.17
CA GLU A 86 2.56 15.45 -10.12
C GLU A 86 2.92 16.81 -9.49
N LYS A 87 2.45 17.08 -8.26
CA LYS A 87 2.81 18.30 -7.51
C LYS A 87 4.33 18.41 -7.31
N MET A 88 5.04 17.30 -7.09
CA MET A 88 6.49 17.33 -6.91
C MET A 88 7.21 17.61 -8.22
N HIS A 89 6.71 17.04 -9.31
CA HIS A 89 7.25 17.29 -10.64
C HIS A 89 7.03 18.73 -11.07
N SER A 90 5.82 19.27 -10.88
CA SER A 90 5.49 20.68 -11.11
C SER A 90 6.37 21.61 -10.28
N LEU A 91 6.56 21.32 -8.99
CA LEU A 91 7.46 22.10 -8.14
C LEU A 91 8.92 22.02 -8.61
N ALA A 92 9.37 20.86 -9.09
CA ALA A 92 10.71 20.68 -9.61
C ALA A 92 10.93 21.49 -10.90
N LEU A 93 9.98 21.48 -11.83
CA LEU A 93 9.99 22.29 -13.04
C LEU A 93 9.99 23.79 -12.71
N SER A 94 9.04 24.23 -11.87
CA SER A 94 8.95 25.62 -11.42
C SER A 94 10.22 26.09 -10.70
N ALA A 95 10.84 25.24 -9.88
CA ALA A 95 12.10 25.56 -9.25
C ALA A 95 13.26 25.61 -10.27
N ARG A 96 13.20 24.78 -11.32
CA ARG A 96 14.18 24.77 -12.40
C ARG A 96 14.17 26.07 -13.19
N ASP A 97 12.99 26.51 -13.58
CA ASP A 97 12.81 27.72 -14.40
C ASP A 97 13.17 28.98 -13.61
N ARG A 98 12.72 29.09 -12.35
CA ARG A 98 12.94 30.29 -11.53
C ARG A 98 14.32 30.41 -10.93
N PHE A 99 14.95 29.29 -10.60
CA PHE A 99 16.23 29.27 -9.90
C PHE A 99 17.36 28.71 -10.79
N GLN A 100 17.21 28.77 -12.11
CA GLN A 100 18.16 28.19 -13.06
C GLN A 100 19.62 28.61 -12.78
N GLN A 101 19.85 29.88 -12.44
CA GLN A 101 21.17 30.42 -12.10
C GLN A 101 21.69 29.93 -10.74
N ASP A 102 20.80 29.72 -9.76
CA ASP A 102 21.14 29.28 -8.41
C ASP A 102 21.25 27.75 -8.26
N LEU A 103 20.76 27.00 -9.25
CA LEU A 103 20.73 25.54 -9.23
C LEU A 103 22.11 24.90 -9.36
N ALA A 104 23.06 25.60 -10.01
CA ALA A 104 24.46 25.17 -10.09
C ALA A 104 25.15 25.17 -8.70
N GLY A 105 24.60 25.91 -7.74
CA GLY A 105 25.10 26.02 -6.38
C GLY A 105 24.83 24.79 -5.50
N LYS A 106 25.46 24.77 -4.31
CA LYS A 106 25.28 23.72 -3.28
C LYS A 106 23.81 23.55 -2.84
N SER A 107 23.01 24.63 -2.90
CA SER A 107 21.58 24.65 -2.59
C SER A 107 20.76 23.88 -3.62
N GLY A 108 21.01 24.12 -4.91
CA GLY A 108 20.35 23.44 -6.02
C GLY A 108 20.64 21.96 -6.06
N LYS A 109 21.92 21.56 -6.00
CA LYS A 109 22.32 20.14 -5.94
C LYS A 109 21.62 19.37 -4.81
N LYS A 110 21.46 20.00 -3.64
CA LYS A 110 20.74 19.39 -2.51
C LYS A 110 19.22 19.30 -2.75
N LEU A 111 18.64 20.29 -3.41
CA LEU A 111 17.22 20.25 -3.79
C LEU A 111 16.98 19.09 -4.77
N SER A 112 17.77 18.97 -5.83
CA SER A 112 17.67 17.87 -6.80
C SER A 112 17.85 16.50 -6.14
N SER A 113 18.86 16.35 -5.26
CA SER A 113 19.04 15.10 -4.52
C SER A 113 17.88 14.78 -3.57
N ASP A 114 17.28 15.80 -2.95
CA ASP A 114 16.12 15.61 -2.09
C ASP A 114 14.87 15.20 -2.89
N LEU A 115 14.68 15.72 -4.10
CA LEU A 115 13.60 15.36 -5.02
C LEU A 115 13.72 13.92 -5.50
N ILE A 116 14.90 13.50 -5.99
CA ILE A 116 15.16 12.11 -6.41
C ILE A 116 14.84 11.13 -5.27
N ARG A 117 15.29 11.43 -4.04
CA ARG A 117 15.00 10.58 -2.88
C ARG A 117 13.53 10.51 -2.51
N ILE A 118 12.75 11.56 -2.81
CA ILE A 118 11.29 11.51 -2.63
C ILE A 118 10.69 10.61 -3.69
N GLU A 119 11.09 10.76 -4.95
CA GLU A 119 10.59 9.96 -6.07
C GLU A 119 10.83 8.45 -5.86
N ASP A 120 12.05 8.08 -5.47
CA ASP A 120 12.41 6.71 -5.10
C ASP A 120 11.54 6.18 -3.95
N ALA A 121 11.34 7.02 -2.92
CA ALA A 121 10.52 6.64 -1.78
C ALA A 121 9.03 6.50 -2.17
N LEU A 122 8.54 7.31 -3.11
CA LEU A 122 7.18 7.18 -3.65
C LEU A 122 7.04 5.91 -4.51
N LEU A 123 8.06 5.53 -5.30
CA LEU A 123 8.07 4.23 -6.02
C LEU A 123 7.95 3.07 -5.04
N GLN A 124 8.73 3.11 -3.95
CA GLN A 124 8.69 2.07 -2.92
C GLN A 124 7.33 2.01 -2.21
N MET A 125 6.58 3.11 -2.15
CA MET A 125 5.25 3.16 -1.53
C MET A 125 4.17 2.43 -2.34
N ASP A 126 4.37 2.20 -3.63
CA ASP A 126 3.39 1.51 -4.49
C ASP A 126 3.39 -0.01 -4.26
N GLY A 127 4.48 -0.56 -3.71
CA GLY A 127 4.66 -1.99 -3.41
C GLY A 127 4.36 -2.41 -1.97
N VAL A 128 3.88 -1.51 -1.10
CA VAL A 128 3.83 -1.81 0.34
C VAL A 128 2.53 -2.51 0.76
N GLY A 129 2.64 -3.66 1.41
CA GLY A 129 1.50 -4.46 1.87
C GLY A 129 0.53 -3.73 2.82
N ARG A 130 -0.70 -4.25 2.92
CA ARG A 130 -1.87 -3.65 3.64
C ARG A 130 -1.57 -3.04 5.02
N LYS A 131 -0.68 -3.63 5.82
CA LYS A 131 -0.36 -3.14 7.17
C LYS A 131 0.38 -1.79 7.17
N ARG A 132 1.24 -1.52 6.18
CA ARG A 132 2.00 -0.26 6.08
C ARG A 132 1.24 0.83 5.35
N PHE A 133 0.15 0.48 4.68
CA PHE A 133 -0.71 1.37 3.89
C PHE A 133 -1.23 2.58 4.67
N LYS A 134 -1.73 2.40 5.89
CA LYS A 134 -2.21 3.51 6.74
C LYS A 134 -1.08 4.49 7.11
N ARG A 135 0.13 3.99 7.32
CA ARG A 135 1.30 4.82 7.65
C ARG A 135 1.80 5.59 6.44
N ALA A 136 1.89 4.92 5.29
CA ALA A 136 2.20 5.54 4.02
C ALA A 136 1.20 6.66 3.69
N GLY A 137 -0.11 6.43 3.85
CA GLY A 137 -1.12 7.45 3.53
C GLY A 137 -1.00 8.70 4.41
N LYS A 138 -0.78 8.53 5.72
CA LYS A 138 -0.49 9.66 6.62
C LYS A 138 0.80 10.39 6.26
N ALA A 139 1.79 9.68 5.72
CA ALA A 139 3.04 10.26 5.27
C ALA A 139 2.86 11.07 3.99
N LEU A 140 2.06 10.59 3.03
CA LEU A 140 1.71 11.31 1.80
C LEU A 140 0.99 12.63 2.10
N ILE A 141 -0.07 12.60 2.91
CA ILE A 141 -0.79 13.82 3.33
C ILE A 141 0.15 14.82 4.00
N LYS A 142 1.09 14.34 4.82
CA LYS A 142 2.10 15.20 5.43
C LYS A 142 3.12 15.70 4.44
N ALA A 143 3.48 14.92 3.43
CA ALA A 143 4.40 15.35 2.39
C ALA A 143 3.72 16.46 1.58
N GLU A 144 2.53 16.21 1.04
CA GLU A 144 1.73 17.17 0.28
C GLU A 144 1.62 18.53 0.97
N LYS A 145 1.15 18.57 2.22
CA LYS A 145 1.04 19.81 3.02
C LYS A 145 2.34 20.59 3.17
N ARG A 146 3.50 19.96 2.98
CA ARG A 146 4.82 20.61 3.10
C ARG A 146 5.30 21.22 1.81
N VAL A 147 4.63 20.94 0.70
CA VAL A 147 5.03 21.33 -0.65
C VAL A 147 3.94 22.13 -1.36
N THR A 148 2.68 22.01 -0.94
CA THR A 148 1.60 22.96 -1.28
C THR A 148 2.00 24.40 -0.90
N GLY A 149 1.81 25.33 -1.83
CA GLY A 149 2.09 26.76 -1.62
C GLY A 149 3.57 27.12 -1.66
N LEU A 150 4.45 26.23 -2.12
CA LEU A 150 5.86 26.56 -2.39
C LEU A 150 6.11 27.03 -3.83
N GLU A 151 5.09 27.04 -4.66
CA GLU A 151 5.14 27.42 -6.08
C GLU A 151 5.62 28.86 -6.28
N ASP A 152 5.38 29.77 -5.33
CA ASP A 152 5.89 31.16 -5.40
C ASP A 152 6.96 31.47 -4.33
N ALA A 153 7.43 30.45 -3.62
CA ALA A 153 8.37 30.63 -2.52
C ALA A 153 9.82 30.75 -3.00
N SER A 154 10.67 31.41 -2.21
CA SER A 154 12.11 31.48 -2.48
C SER A 154 12.81 30.11 -2.41
N LEU A 155 13.94 29.95 -3.11
CA LEU A 155 14.72 28.71 -3.17
C LEU A 155 15.01 28.10 -1.79
N LYS A 156 15.31 28.95 -0.79
CA LYS A 156 15.56 28.51 0.59
C LYS A 156 14.31 27.90 1.24
N LYS A 157 13.13 28.49 0.99
CA LYS A 157 11.84 27.98 1.47
C LYS A 157 11.46 26.69 0.75
N VAL A 158 11.58 26.66 -0.59
CA VAL A 158 11.38 25.47 -1.43
C VAL A 158 12.20 24.29 -0.90
N ARG A 159 13.53 24.47 -0.78
CA ARG A 159 14.44 23.44 -0.25
C ARG A 159 14.06 22.97 1.16
N LYS A 160 13.66 23.86 2.05
CA LYS A 160 13.24 23.49 3.41
C LYS A 160 11.95 22.67 3.39
N GLY A 161 11.01 23.02 2.50
CA GLY A 161 9.77 22.28 2.27
C GLY A 161 10.03 20.88 1.74
N VAL A 162 10.78 20.76 0.64
CA VAL A 162 11.18 19.47 0.03
C VAL A 162 11.92 18.59 1.03
N LYS A 163 12.89 19.13 1.79
CA LYS A 163 13.57 18.38 2.85
C LYS A 163 12.61 17.82 3.90
N ARG A 164 11.56 18.56 4.26
CA ARG A 164 10.53 18.13 5.24
C ARG A 164 9.61 17.08 4.62
N ALA A 165 9.19 17.25 3.37
CA ALA A 165 8.42 16.26 2.62
C ALA A 165 9.18 14.93 2.56
N ARG A 166 10.46 14.95 2.17
CA ARG A 166 11.34 13.77 2.17
C ARG A 166 11.36 13.04 3.50
N LYS A 167 11.53 13.77 4.61
CA LYS A 167 11.53 13.16 5.95
C LYS A 167 10.18 12.50 6.29
N ALA A 168 9.07 13.08 5.84
CA ALA A 168 7.75 12.51 6.06
C ALA A 168 7.56 11.20 5.27
N VAL A 169 7.87 11.20 3.97
CA VAL A 169 7.75 10.03 3.10
C VAL A 169 8.64 8.89 3.59
N LEU A 170 9.93 9.15 3.86
CA LEU A 170 10.85 8.13 4.38
C LEU A 170 10.41 7.54 5.72
N LYS A 171 9.72 8.33 6.56
CA LYS A 171 9.16 7.81 7.82
C LYS A 171 7.95 6.91 7.58
N GLY A 172 7.20 7.12 6.50
CA GLY A 172 6.06 6.28 6.12
C GLY A 172 6.45 4.88 5.62
N LEU A 173 7.69 4.73 5.16
CA LEU A 173 8.24 3.45 4.67
C LEU A 173 8.83 2.55 5.78
N LYS A 174 9.13 3.11 6.96
CA LYS A 174 9.65 2.40 8.14
C LYS A 174 8.51 1.76 8.95
#